data_AF-A0A6H5GQB8-F1
#
_entry.id   AF-A0A6H5GQB8-F1
#
_cell.length_a   1.000
_cell.length_b   1.000
_cell.length_c   1.000
_cell.angle_alpha   90.00
_cell.angle_beta   90.00
_cell.angle_gamma   90.00
#
_symmetry.space_group_name_H-M   'P 1'
#
loop_
_entity.id
_entity.type
_entity.pdbx_description
1 polymer ?
#
loop_
_entity_poly.entity_id
_entity_poly.type
_entity_poly.pdbx_seq_one_letter_code
_entity_poly.pdbx_strand_id
1 'polypeptide(L)' 'PSVRQYKTSLRRIPPLFSIPPPPLVEVMLGADINLTCVAVGSPMPYVKWRKEPALEMTPDDKLPIGK' A
#
# COMPACT_ATOMS: atom_id res chain seq x y z
N PRO A 1 -9.62 25.09 -34.61
CA PRO A 1 -8.51 25.16 -33.63
C PRO A 1 -8.39 23.85 -32.83
N SER A 2 -7.53 22.95 -33.29
CA SER A 2 -7.26 21.65 -32.67
C SER A 2 -6.43 21.83 -31.41
N VAL A 3 -7.03 21.53 -30.26
CA VAL A 3 -6.32 21.49 -28.97
C VAL A 3 -5.21 20.45 -29.10
N ARG A 4 -3.94 20.88 -29.08
CA ARG A 4 -2.80 19.98 -28.95
C ARG A 4 -2.91 19.31 -27.58
N GLN A 5 -3.33 18.05 -27.53
CA GLN A 5 -3.27 17.25 -26.32
C GLN A 5 -1.79 16.92 -26.07
N TYR A 6 -1.18 17.61 -25.12
CA TYR A 6 0.14 17.25 -24.62
C TYR A 6 0.00 15.95 -23.83
N LYS A 7 0.36 14.81 -24.43
CA LYS A 7 0.46 13.53 -23.71
C LYS A 7 1.66 13.60 -22.78
N THR A 8 1.49 14.15 -21.58
CA THR A 8 2.51 14.14 -20.54
C THR A 8 2.77 12.68 -20.16
N SER A 9 3.92 12.15 -20.55
CA SER A 9 4.35 10.81 -20.14
C SER A 9 4.74 10.87 -18.66
N LEU A 10 3.77 10.63 -17.77
CA LEU A 10 4.04 10.51 -16.33
C LEU A 10 4.98 9.31 -16.15
N ARG A 11 6.16 9.55 -15.57
CA ARG A 11 7.08 8.47 -15.20
C ARG A 11 6.36 7.59 -14.18
N ARG A 12 6.05 6.36 -14.61
CA ARG A 12 5.48 5.33 -13.75
C ARG A 12 6.60 4.72 -12.92
N ILE A 13 6.42 4.70 -11.61
CA ILE A 13 7.36 4.08 -10.67
C ILE A 13 6.59 2.93 -10.03
N PRO A 14 7.05 1.67 -10.17
CA PRO A 14 6.36 0.54 -9.58
C PRO A 14 6.33 0.67 -8.05
N PRO A 15 5.31 0.08 -7.40
CA PRO A 15 5.23 0.08 -5.94
C PRO A 15 6.42 -0.66 -5.33
N LEU A 16 7.07 -0.02 -4.36
CA LEU A 16 8.14 -0.61 -3.57
C LEU A 16 7.88 -0.34 -2.09
N PHE A 17 8.07 -1.34 -1.24
CA PHE A 17 8.07 -1.12 0.20
C PHE A 17 9.37 -0.43 0.61
N SER A 18 9.28 0.84 0.96
CA SER A 18 10.40 1.60 1.55
C SER A 18 10.64 1.19 3.00
N ILE A 19 9.57 0.84 3.73
CA ILE A 19 9.63 0.25 5.07
C ILE A 19 8.80 -1.03 5.05
N PRO A 20 9.44 -2.21 4.93
CA PRO A 20 8.74 -3.48 5.04
C PRO A 20 8.43 -3.77 6.52
N PRO A 21 7.34 -4.51 6.80
CA PRO A 21 7.08 -4.97 8.15
C PRO A 21 8.11 -6.04 8.59
N PRO A 22 8.31 -6.23 9.90
CA PRO A 22 9.19 -7.27 10.40
C PRO A 22 8.74 -8.67 9.94
N PRO A 23 9.67 -9.59 9.63
CA PRO A 23 9.34 -10.94 9.19
C PRO A 23 8.73 -11.80 10.31
N LEU A 24 9.02 -11.47 11.56
CA LEU A 24 8.48 -12.13 12.74
C LEU A 24 8.20 -11.08 13.81
N VAL A 25 7.01 -11.17 14.42
CA VAL A 25 6.66 -10.44 15.63
C VAL A 25 6.00 -11.43 16.59
N GLU A 26 6.55 -11.55 17.79
CA GLU A 26 6.01 -12.40 18.85
C GLU A 26 5.15 -11.55 19.79
N VAL A 27 3.93 -12.02 20.06
CA VAL A 27 2.97 -11.31 20.92
C VAL A 27 2.30 -12.26 21.89
N MET A 28 1.94 -11.74 23.06
CA MET A 28 1.16 -12.49 24.04
C MET A 28 -0.29 -12.63 23.56
N LEU A 29 -0.93 -13.73 23.94
CA LEU A 29 -2.35 -13.95 23.63
C LEU A 29 -3.21 -12.83 24.26
N GLY A 30 -4.05 -12.21 23.44
CA GLY A 30 -4.91 -11.09 23.85
C GLY A 30 -4.23 -9.72 23.83
N ALA A 31 -2.93 -9.64 23.51
CA ALA A 31 -2.25 -8.37 23.31
C ALA A 31 -2.58 -7.76 21.94
N ASP A 32 -2.58 -6.43 21.86
CA ASP A 32 -2.63 -5.70 20.60
C ASP A 32 -1.25 -5.63 19.93
N ILE A 33 -1.25 -5.43 18.61
CA ILE A 33 -0.04 -5.31 17.80
C ILE A 33 -0.21 -4.22 16.74
N ASN A 34 0.82 -3.40 16.58
CA ASN A 34 0.89 -2.36 15.55
C ASN A 34 1.94 -2.73 14.50
N LEU A 35 1.49 -3.13 13.31
CA LEU A 35 2.36 -3.40 12.16
C LEU A 35 2.46 -2.15 11.28
N THR A 36 3.69 -1.71 11.01
CA THR A 36 3.96 -0.56 10.15
C THR A 36 4.48 -1.02 8.81
N CYS A 37 3.96 -0.44 7.73
CA CYS A 37 4.39 -0.72 6.36
C CYS A 37 4.26 0.56 5.52
N VAL A 38 5.30 0.92 4.77
CA VAL A 38 5.31 2.13 3.92
C VAL A 38 5.71 1.74 2.49
N ALA A 39 4.87 2.09 1.52
CA ALA A 39 5.11 1.86 0.10
C ALA A 39 5.25 3.19 -0.66
N VAL A 40 6.12 3.20 -1.66
CA VAL A 40 6.37 4.34 -2.57
C VAL A 40 6.12 3.92 -4.01
N GLY A 41 5.63 4.83 -4.85
CA GLY A 41 5.32 4.56 -6.26
C GLY A 41 4.67 5.76 -6.94
N SER A 42 4.57 5.69 -8.27
CA SER A 42 3.90 6.71 -9.10
C SER A 42 3.02 6.00 -10.14
N PRO A 43 1.68 6.09 -10.05
CA PRO A 43 0.92 6.81 -9.01
C PRO A 43 1.08 6.19 -7.62
N MET A 44 0.73 6.95 -6.58
CA MET A 44 0.84 6.54 -5.17
C MET A 44 0.12 5.18 -4.95
N PRO A 45 0.78 4.17 -4.37
CA PRO A 45 0.21 2.85 -4.22
C PRO A 45 -0.76 2.75 -3.03
N TYR A 46 -1.66 1.76 -3.09
CA TYR A 46 -2.48 1.34 -1.96
C TYR A 46 -1.84 0.16 -1.23
N VAL A 47 -1.86 0.18 0.10
CA VAL A 47 -1.32 -0.90 0.94
C VAL A 47 -2.48 -1.60 1.63
N LYS A 48 -2.54 -2.94 1.48
CA LYS A 48 -3.54 -3.78 2.15
C LYS A 48 -2.89 -4.90 2.94
N TRP A 49 -3.45 -5.16 4.12
CA TRP A 49 -3.04 -6.23 5.00
C TRP A 49 -3.87 -7.49 4.73
N ARG A 50 -3.21 -8.65 4.63
CA ARG A 50 -3.86 -9.95 4.45
C ARG A 50 -3.31 -10.95 5.45
N LYS A 51 -4.18 -11.84 5.94
CA LYS A 51 -3.80 -12.99 6.77
C LYS A 51 -3.95 -14.26 5.94
N GLU A 52 -2.90 -15.08 5.88
CA GLU A 52 -2.97 -16.40 5.24
C GLU A 52 -4.11 -17.24 5.85
N PRO A 53 -4.88 -18.00 5.05
CA PRO A 53 -4.61 -18.33 3.64
C PRO A 53 -5.15 -17.32 2.60
N ALA A 54 -5.92 -16.28 2.98
CA ALA A 54 -6.33 -15.14 2.12
C ALA A 54 -7.36 -14.20 2.80
N LEU A 55 -7.48 -14.20 4.13
CA LEU A 55 -8.45 -13.33 4.80
C LEU A 55 -8.02 -11.87 4.63
N GLU A 56 -8.79 -11.10 3.88
CA GLU A 56 -8.59 -9.66 3.74
C GLU A 56 -8.98 -9.00 5.07
N MET A 57 -8.02 -8.31 5.70
CA MET A 57 -8.25 -7.66 7.00
C MET A 57 -9.01 -6.35 6.86
N THR A 58 -9.09 -5.80 5.65
CA THR A 58 -9.76 -4.53 5.34
C THR A 58 -10.52 -4.65 4.02
N PRO A 59 -11.79 -4.22 3.94
CA PRO A 59 -12.49 -4.09 2.65
C PRO A 59 -11.87 -2.98 1.80
N ASP A 60 -11.84 -3.18 0.47
CA ASP A 60 -11.21 -2.28 -0.51
C ASP A 60 -11.72 -0.82 -0.40
N ASP A 61 -12.98 -0.61 0.01
CA ASP A 61 -13.61 0.72 0.17
C ASP A 61 -13.02 1.58 1.31
N LYS A 62 -12.16 1.01 2.16
CA LYS A 62 -11.59 1.69 3.34
C LYS A 62 -10.08 1.85 3.27
N LEU A 63 -9.47 1.56 2.12
CA LEU A 63 -8.02 1.68 1.95
C LEU A 63 -7.59 3.16 2.06
N PRO A 64 -6.58 3.47 2.88
CA PRO A 64 -6.08 4.83 2.98
C PRO A 64 -5.46 5.23 1.64
N ILE A 65 -6.00 6.29 1.05
CA ILE A 65 -5.35 6.97 -0.08
C ILE A 65 -4.06 7.55 0.49
N GLY A 66 -2.91 7.03 0.03
CA GLY A 66 -1.60 7.53 0.43
C GLY A 66 -1.58 9.06 0.32
N LYS A 67 -1.28 9.73 1.43
CA LYS A 67 -1.15 11.18 1.49
C LYS A 67 0.15 11.63 0.85
#